data_AF-A0A6C0GKK1-F1
#
_entry.id   AF-A0A6C0GKK1-F1
#
_cell.length_a   1.000
_cell.length_b   1.000
_cell.length_c   1.000
_cell.angle_alpha   90.00
_cell.angle_beta   90.00
_cell.angle_gamma   90.00
#
_symmetry.space_group_name_H-M   'P 1'
#
loop_
_entity.id
_entity.type
_entity.pdbx_description
1 polymer ?
#
loop_
_entity_poly.entity_id
_entity_poly.type
_entity_poly.pdbx_seq_one_letter_code
_entity_poly.pdbx_strand_id
1 'polypeptide(L)'
;MISEQKSKLPDLSSQPDERILAVIGRFKNQLEQIRQEELNRYSKKMAATEIQLAEEVSMHMMQNILNIPWEKLQTSGHSKREMQTKLLGEVFNLT
;
A
#
# COMPACT_ATOMS: atom_id res chain seq x y z
N MET A 1 -20.68 47.00 9.37
CA MET A 1 -20.71 46.15 8.16
C MET A 1 -19.76 44.99 8.40
N ILE A 2 -20.29 43.80 8.64
CA ILE A 2 -19.51 42.57 8.87
C ILE A 2 -19.79 41.66 7.67
N SER A 3 -18.83 41.53 6.77
CA SER A 3 -18.86 40.67 5.58
C SER A 3 -17.54 40.96 4.82
N GLU A 4 -16.62 40.05 4.52
CA GLU A 4 -16.56 38.59 4.60
C GLU A 4 -15.10 38.24 4.87
N GLN A 5 -14.79 37.52 5.96
CA GLN A 5 -13.62 36.66 5.95
C GLN A 5 -14.06 35.33 5.34
N LYS A 6 -13.94 35.21 4.02
CA LYS A 6 -13.92 33.90 3.37
C LYS A 6 -12.67 33.17 3.87
N SER A 7 -12.87 32.43 4.95
CA SER A 7 -12.07 31.27 5.32
C SER A 7 -11.86 30.46 4.04
N LYS A 8 -10.65 30.54 3.48
CA LYS A 8 -10.18 29.51 2.55
C LYS A 8 -10.07 28.25 3.41
N LEU A 9 -11.11 27.42 3.39
CA LEU A 9 -10.98 26.05 3.86
C LEU A 9 -9.76 25.43 3.15
N PRO A 10 -8.90 24.70 3.88
CA PRO A 10 -7.81 23.99 3.25
C PRO A 10 -8.37 23.07 2.17
N ASP A 11 -7.73 23.05 1.01
CA ASP A 11 -8.09 22.18 -0.11
C ASP A 11 -7.88 20.71 0.30
N LEU A 12 -8.97 20.07 0.71
CA LEU A 12 -9.03 18.68 1.17
C LEU A 12 -8.63 17.69 0.06
N SER A 13 -8.40 18.13 -1.18
CA SER A 13 -7.91 17.28 -2.28
C SER A 13 -6.45 16.83 -2.12
N SER A 14 -5.74 17.33 -1.11
CA SER A 14 -4.31 17.10 -0.89
C SER A 14 -3.99 16.03 0.16
N GLN A 15 -4.99 15.56 0.92
CA GLN A 15 -4.83 14.39 1.79
C GLN A 15 -5.16 13.13 1.00
N PRO A 16 -4.32 12.07 1.05
CA PRO A 16 -4.66 10.80 0.43
C PRO A 16 -5.98 10.30 1.02
N ASP A 17 -6.99 10.13 0.16
CA ASP A 17 -8.32 9.61 0.52
C ASP A 17 -8.16 8.40 1.46
N GLU A 18 -8.76 8.45 2.64
CA GLU A 18 -8.62 7.43 3.69
C GLU A 18 -8.90 6.02 3.17
N ARG A 19 -9.80 5.90 2.17
CA ARG A 19 -10.11 4.62 1.51
C ARG A 19 -8.91 4.04 0.79
N ILE A 20 -8.07 4.89 0.19
CA ILE A 20 -6.85 4.49 -0.51
C ILE A 20 -5.82 3.97 0.47
N LEU A 21 -5.61 4.69 1.59
CA LEU A 21 -4.71 4.26 2.65
C LEU A 21 -5.17 2.91 3.23
N ALA A 22 -6.47 2.72 3.41
CA ALA A 22 -7.04 1.46 3.90
C ALA A 22 -6.77 0.28 2.93
N VAL A 23 -7.00 0.47 1.62
CA VAL A 23 -6.74 -0.58 0.62
C VAL A 23 -5.26 -0.91 0.52
N ILE A 24 -4.38 0.11 0.49
CA ILE A 24 -2.92 -0.11 0.47
C ILE A 24 -2.44 -0.79 1.75
N GLY A 25 -2.99 -0.41 2.91
CA GLY A 25 -2.69 -1.07 4.18
C GLY A 25 -3.10 -2.54 4.19
N ARG A 26 -4.30 -2.86 3.68
CA ARG A 26 -4.73 -4.26 3.54
C ARG A 26 -3.85 -5.04 2.56
N PHE A 27 -3.46 -4.42 1.45
CA PHE A 27 -2.55 -5.04 0.48
C PHE A 27 -1.19 -5.37 1.11
N LYS A 28 -0.60 -4.43 1.85
CA LYS A 28 0.62 -4.64 2.63
C LYS A 28 0.49 -5.82 3.59
N ASN A 29 -0.62 -5.91 4.32
CA ASN A 29 -0.82 -6.98 5.29
C ASN A 29 -0.91 -8.35 4.61
N GLN A 30 -1.60 -8.46 3.48
CA GLN A 30 -1.63 -9.71 2.71
C GLN A 30 -0.25 -10.10 2.17
N LEU A 31 0.51 -9.15 1.63
CA LEU A 31 1.87 -9.43 1.17
C LEU A 31 2.78 -9.88 2.30
N GLU A 32 2.68 -9.26 3.48
CA GLU A 32 3.44 -9.67 4.65
C GLU A 32 3.04 -11.06 5.12
N GLN A 33 1.75 -11.40 5.10
CA GLN A 33 1.29 -12.74 5.41
C GLN A 33 1.92 -13.77 4.45
N ILE A 34 1.85 -13.53 3.14
CA ILE A 34 2.46 -14.41 2.12
C ILE A 34 3.97 -14.54 2.36
N ARG A 35 4.65 -13.42 2.66
CA ARG A 35 6.09 -13.40 2.94
C ARG A 35 6.44 -14.29 4.13
N GLN A 36 5.69 -14.18 5.22
CA GLN A 36 5.89 -14.98 6.43
C GLN A 36 5.58 -16.47 6.19
N GLU A 37 4.52 -16.78 5.45
CA GLU A 37 4.19 -18.17 5.08
C GLU A 37 5.32 -18.82 4.29
N GLU A 38 5.88 -18.13 3.31
CA GLU A 38 6.96 -18.66 2.48
C GLU A 38 8.29 -18.73 3.24
N LEU A 39 8.64 -17.74 4.07
CA LEU A 39 9.81 -17.84 4.94
C LEU A 39 9.69 -19.01 5.90
N ASN A 40 8.54 -19.20 6.54
CA ASN A 40 8.31 -20.33 7.44
C ASN A 40 8.35 -21.68 6.73
N ARG A 41 7.96 -21.72 5.44
CA ARG A 41 8.01 -22.93 4.61
C ARG A 41 9.45 -23.38 4.35
N TYR A 42 10.36 -22.45 4.09
CA TYR A 42 11.72 -22.77 3.65
C TYR A 42 12.81 -22.62 4.73
N SER A 43 12.59 -21.80 5.77
CA SER A 43 13.58 -21.52 6.81
C SER A 43 14.10 -22.76 7.52
N LYS A 44 13.28 -23.82 7.64
CA LYS A 44 13.67 -25.11 8.25
C LYS A 44 14.84 -25.80 7.55
N LYS A 45 15.15 -25.42 6.30
CA LYS A 45 16.21 -26.02 5.48
C LYS A 45 17.42 -25.09 5.29
N MET A 46 17.43 -23.94 5.98
CA MET A 46 18.38 -22.86 5.74
C MET A 46 19.28 -22.64 6.96
N ALA A 47 20.52 -22.25 6.73
CA ALA A 47 21.40 -21.75 7.78
C ALA A 47 20.93 -20.35 8.25
N ALA A 48 21.34 -19.96 9.46
CA ALA A 48 20.94 -18.67 10.04
C ALA A 48 21.29 -17.46 9.16
N THR A 49 22.44 -17.48 8.49
CA THR A 49 22.87 -16.43 7.56
C THR A 49 22.03 -16.37 6.30
N GLU A 50 21.54 -17.52 5.81
CA GLU A 50 20.66 -17.58 4.64
C GLU A 50 19.25 -17.10 4.99
N ILE A 51 18.77 -17.38 6.21
CA ILE A 51 17.49 -16.87 6.71
C ILE A 51 17.50 -15.35 6.74
N GLN A 52 18.56 -14.74 7.29
CA GLN A 52 18.71 -13.28 7.32
C GLN A 52 18.69 -12.67 5.91
N LEU A 53 19.45 -13.24 4.98
CA LEU A 53 19.47 -12.77 3.60
C LEU A 53 18.09 -12.90 2.94
N ALA A 54 17.37 -13.99 3.18
CA ALA A 54 16.02 -14.18 2.65
C ALA A 54 15.00 -13.22 3.27
N GLU A 55 15.12 -12.90 4.56
CA GLU A 55 14.31 -11.86 5.21
C GLU A 55 14.55 -10.49 4.56
N GLU A 56 15.80 -10.09 4.36
CA GLU A 56 16.15 -8.83 3.72
C GLU A 56 15.65 -8.76 2.27
N VAL A 57 15.92 -9.78 1.46
CA VAL A 57 15.51 -9.83 0.06
C VAL A 57 13.98 -9.79 -0.05
N SER A 58 13.29 -10.62 0.74
CA SER A 58 11.83 -10.70 0.68
C SER A 58 11.16 -9.39 1.15
N MET A 59 11.74 -8.72 2.15
CA MET A 59 11.26 -7.41 2.62
C MET A 59 11.43 -6.33 1.55
N HIS A 60 12.59 -6.26 0.90
CA HIS A 60 12.82 -5.33 -0.21
C HIS A 60 11.91 -5.62 -1.41
N MET A 61 11.68 -6.89 -1.74
CA MET A 61 10.73 -7.27 -2.79
C MET A 61 9.32 -6.81 -2.44
N MET A 62 8.85 -7.02 -1.21
CA MET A 62 7.54 -6.54 -0.77
C MET A 62 7.42 -5.02 -0.88
N GLN A 63 8.44 -4.27 -0.43
CA GLN A 63 8.46 -2.81 -0.54
C GLN A 63 8.38 -2.35 -2.00
N ASN A 64 9.15 -2.97 -2.89
CA ASN A 64 9.11 -2.68 -4.32
C ASN A 64 7.74 -2.96 -4.93
N ILE A 65 7.11 -4.10 -4.57
CA ILE A 65 5.75 -4.44 -5.01
C ILE A 65 4.73 -3.42 -4.49
N LEU A 66 4.86 -2.92 -3.25
CA LEU A 66 3.96 -1.93 -2.67
C LEU A 66 4.12 -0.53 -3.27
N ASN A 67 5.33 -0.14 -3.66
CA ASN A 67 5.60 1.16 -4.23
C ASN A 67 4.92 1.33 -5.60
N ILE A 68 4.84 0.27 -6.41
CA ILE A 68 4.20 0.31 -7.74
C ILE A 68 2.76 0.83 -7.69
N PRO A 69 1.82 0.22 -6.95
CA PRO A 69 0.45 0.73 -6.86
C PRO A 69 0.39 2.07 -6.12
N TRP A 70 1.23 2.30 -5.11
CA TRP A 70 1.26 3.57 -4.39
C TRP A 70 1.59 4.75 -5.32
N GLU A 71 2.67 4.68 -6.08
CA GLU A 71 3.07 5.72 -7.05
C GLU A 71 2.02 5.91 -8.15
N LYS A 72 1.45 4.81 -8.65
CA LYS A 72 0.37 4.84 -9.65
C LYS A 72 -0.85 5.59 -9.13
N LEU A 73 -1.24 5.35 -7.88
CA LEU A 73 -2.37 6.02 -7.25
C LEU A 73 -2.03 7.48 -7.02
N GLN A 74 -0.86 7.81 -6.46
CA GLN A 74 -0.42 9.17 -6.19
C GLN A 74 -0.43 10.09 -7.43
N THR A 75 -0.06 9.54 -8.59
CA THR A 75 0.04 10.30 -9.85
C THR A 75 -1.28 10.33 -10.65
N SER A 76 -2.26 9.50 -10.30
CA SER A 76 -3.51 9.41 -11.05
C SER A 76 -4.51 10.51 -10.69
N GLY A 77 -5.21 11.05 -11.70
CA GLY A 77 -6.37 11.91 -11.48
C GLY A 77 -7.50 11.18 -10.73
N HIS A 78 -8.37 11.93 -10.05
CA HIS A 78 -9.36 11.40 -9.10
C HIS A 78 -10.15 10.18 -9.62
N SER A 79 -10.81 10.29 -10.78
CA SER A 79 -11.63 9.21 -11.35
C SER A 79 -10.83 7.93 -11.65
N LYS A 80 -9.61 8.09 -12.17
CA LYS A 80 -8.71 6.98 -12.47
C LYS A 80 -8.17 6.33 -11.20
N ARG A 81 -7.85 7.15 -10.19
CA ARG A 81 -7.39 6.70 -8.88
C ARG A 81 -8.46 5.84 -8.19
N GLU A 82 -9.72 6.29 -8.20
CA GLU A 82 -10.85 5.54 -7.62
C GLU A 82 -11.06 4.19 -8.32
N MET A 83 -11.02 4.17 -9.66
CA MET A 83 -11.06 2.93 -10.44
C MET A 83 -9.91 1.97 -10.08
N GLN A 84 -8.68 2.48 -9.98
CA GLN A 84 -7.50 1.69 -9.63
C GLN A 84 -7.55 1.15 -8.20
N THR A 85 -8.03 1.94 -7.24
CA THR A 85 -8.23 1.50 -5.86
C THR A 85 -9.27 0.39 -5.79
N LYS A 86 -10.38 0.52 -6.52
CA LYS A 86 -11.39 -0.53 -6.61
C LYS A 86 -10.83 -1.81 -7.24
N LEU A 87 -10.12 -1.70 -8.36
CA LEU A 87 -9.50 -2.84 -9.03
C LEU A 87 -8.49 -3.54 -8.12
N LEU A 88 -7.64 -2.79 -7.41
CA LEU A 88 -6.69 -3.34 -6.44
C LEU A 88 -7.43 -4.09 -5.33
N GLY A 89 -8.55 -3.54 -4.85
CA GLY A 89 -9.44 -4.19 -3.90
C GLY A 89 -10.00 -5.51 -4.38
N GLU A 90 -10.53 -5.56 -5.61
CA GLU A 90 -11.13 -6.76 -6.20
C GLU A 90 -10.11 -7.85 -6.51
N VAL A 91 -8.97 -7.50 -7.14
CA VAL A 91 -7.95 -8.47 -7.58
C VAL A 91 -7.32 -9.19 -6.39
N PHE A 92 -7.12 -8.48 -5.28
CA PHE A 92 -6.48 -9.03 -4.08
C PHE A 92 -7.49 -9.33 -2.96
N ASN A 93 -8.80 -9.24 -3.23
CA ASN A 93 -9.85 -9.49 -2.25
C ASN A 93 -9.63 -8.72 -0.93
N LEU A 94 -9.41 -7.39 -1.04
CA LEU A 94 -9.09 -6.47 0.06
C LEU A 94 -10.30 -5.68 0.57
N THR A 95 -11.50 -5.99 0.09
CA THR A 95 -12.75 -5.25 0.34
C THR A 95 -13.87 -6.19 0.69
#